data_AF-A0A1H9SGM9-F1
#
_entry.id   AF-A0A1H9SGM9-F1
#
_cell.length_a   1.000
_cell.length_b   1.000
_cell.length_c   1.000
_cell.angle_alpha   90.00
_cell.angle_beta   90.00
_cell.angle_gamma   90.00
#
_symmetry.space_group_name_H-M   'P 1'
#
loop_
_entity.id
_entity.type
_entity.pdbx_description
1 polymer ?
#
loop_
_entity_poly.entity_id
_entity_poly.type
_entity_poly.pdbx_seq_one_letter_code
_entity_poly.pdbx_strand_id
1 'polypeptide(L)'
;MSWAIDGGSQERVVRARLLAQLTPLGVVGSYTNAAGEIIDVPTATLALAAKNFDPSAAAAEPLVCTPGHFHPRIFGTLQCEDGHEVLVNGTVDQPGYHVLHDEEGVRHLVICTPPNLRTPKRGWGWQVQLYAARTSQSWGIGDFRDLATLCRLASDQGADCVQVSPVHAVAPVSNPQDSPYSPASRHFLNLLHVAPGEAPGAERVDLCELSARGRQLNDQRLIHRGQVWQLKKQALEKIWWANRHESNAELRSYCARRGNSLRTFAVWCSIAEAMDTADWRSWPAELHRPDSPAVQRFTREHIDRVLFYTWCQWVAEQQYARACSSGVEVIADLAVGFDFDSEEAWAYQDSLSFDFEIGCPPDIHNPEGQHWGLPPFQPQRLASSDFAPFIAMVRQALRHATALRVDHAMQMWRLFWVPVHGEPAQGTYVNYPVDALLAILRLEASRANAWIVGEDMGTVPSGVRRSMRDIGMLANRSASRVSPAEFPVLCVGTSATHDQATLAGLLTGFDSEQLRRVGKEADWGEVEHSRRVLDDLSGIDPHKPPHELTSDELGRAVLRRHQRLADSPSLVVLASLDDAALVRARPNIPGTVGDYPNWCIALPEPVDEIMAGSLAGEFAATLNARR
;
A
#
# COMPACT_ATOMS: atom_id res chain seq x y z
N MET A 1 23.48 -44.78 -36.37
CA MET A 1 23.24 -43.32 -36.28
C MET A 1 21.79 -43.07 -36.64
N SER A 2 20.97 -42.70 -35.67
CA SER A 2 19.52 -42.53 -35.86
C SER A 2 18.98 -41.63 -34.75
N TRP A 3 18.62 -40.41 -35.15
CA TRP A 3 17.71 -39.41 -34.54
C TRP A 3 17.97 -38.89 -33.12
N ALA A 4 18.66 -37.75 -33.05
CA ALA A 4 18.61 -36.79 -31.94
C ALA A 4 18.29 -35.37 -32.47
N ILE A 5 17.30 -35.26 -33.37
CA ILE A 5 16.86 -34.00 -33.97
C ILE A 5 15.32 -34.03 -33.99
N ASP A 6 14.66 -33.72 -32.88
CA ASP A 6 13.22 -33.34 -32.93
C ASP A 6 12.68 -32.63 -31.68
N GLY A 7 13.34 -32.75 -30.52
CA GLY A 7 12.87 -32.08 -29.29
C GLY A 7 12.93 -30.55 -29.36
N GLY A 8 14.04 -30.00 -29.88
CA GLY A 8 14.26 -28.54 -29.93
C GLY A 8 13.49 -27.81 -31.03
N SER A 9 13.10 -28.49 -32.10
CA SER A 9 12.23 -27.94 -33.16
C SER A 9 10.79 -27.82 -32.65
N GLN A 10 10.28 -28.87 -31.99
CA GLN A 10 8.92 -28.89 -31.48
C GLN A 10 8.71 -27.87 -30.36
N GLU A 11 9.67 -27.73 -29.44
CA GLU A 11 9.60 -26.73 -28.36
C GLU A 11 9.56 -25.29 -28.90
N ARG A 12 10.36 -24.96 -29.92
CA ARG A 12 10.34 -23.65 -30.56
C ARG A 12 8.99 -23.34 -31.21
N VAL A 13 8.38 -24.33 -31.87
CA VAL A 13 7.05 -24.18 -32.48
C VAL A 13 5.99 -23.93 -31.41
N VAL A 14 6.02 -24.67 -30.29
CA VAL A 14 5.10 -24.46 -29.16
C VAL A 14 5.29 -23.07 -28.56
N ARG A 15 6.54 -22.65 -28.29
CA ARG A 15 6.85 -21.31 -27.79
C ARG A 15 6.32 -20.22 -28.71
N ALA A 16 6.58 -20.30 -30.02
CA ALA A 16 6.13 -19.30 -30.97
C ALA A 16 4.60 -19.17 -31.01
N ARG A 17 3.88 -20.30 -30.94
CA ARG A 17 2.41 -20.32 -30.85
C ARG A 17 1.92 -19.66 -29.55
N LEU A 18 2.53 -19.98 -28.41
CA LEU A 18 2.16 -19.38 -27.13
C LEU A 18 2.40 -17.87 -27.12
N LEU A 19 3.53 -17.40 -27.63
CA LEU A 19 3.81 -15.97 -27.75
C LEU A 19 2.82 -15.26 -28.68
N ALA A 20 2.49 -15.85 -29.83
CA ALA A 20 1.49 -15.29 -30.74
C ALA A 20 0.10 -15.14 -30.07
N GLN A 21 -0.24 -16.05 -29.15
CA GLN A 21 -1.47 -15.97 -28.35
C GLN A 21 -1.39 -14.91 -27.23
N LEU A 22 -0.26 -14.83 -26.54
CA LEU A 22 -0.13 -14.15 -25.25
C LEU A 22 0.38 -12.71 -25.36
N THR A 23 1.22 -12.39 -26.34
CA THR A 23 1.78 -11.04 -26.52
C THR A 23 0.71 -9.97 -26.74
N PRO A 24 -0.34 -10.20 -27.56
CA PRO A 24 -1.45 -9.24 -27.68
C PRO A 24 -2.21 -9.01 -26.36
N LEU A 25 -2.12 -9.94 -25.42
CA LEU A 25 -2.78 -9.88 -24.11
C LEU A 25 -1.88 -9.28 -23.02
N GLY A 26 -0.72 -8.75 -23.41
CA GLY A 26 0.21 -8.05 -22.52
C GLY A 26 1.24 -8.93 -21.82
N VAL A 27 1.29 -10.24 -22.06
CA VAL A 27 2.31 -11.12 -21.49
C VAL A 27 3.61 -11.02 -22.28
N VAL A 28 4.70 -10.78 -21.58
CA VAL A 28 6.02 -10.54 -22.16
C VAL A 28 6.77 -11.88 -22.36
N GLY A 29 7.39 -12.06 -23.53
CA GLY A 29 8.14 -13.29 -23.85
C GLY A 29 9.59 -13.32 -23.35
N SER A 30 10.17 -12.16 -23.10
CA SER A 30 11.53 -11.98 -22.57
C SER A 30 11.69 -10.63 -21.88
N TYR A 31 12.58 -10.53 -20.90
CA TYR A 31 12.82 -9.29 -20.17
C TYR A 31 14.31 -9.03 -19.95
N THR A 32 14.67 -7.76 -19.74
CA THR A 32 16.04 -7.38 -19.37
C THR A 32 16.19 -7.41 -17.85
N ASN A 33 17.14 -8.17 -17.33
CA ASN A 33 17.44 -8.23 -15.89
C ASN A 33 18.26 -7.00 -15.44
N ALA A 34 18.56 -6.92 -14.14
CA ALA A 34 19.34 -5.81 -13.58
C ALA A 34 20.79 -5.73 -14.12
N ALA A 35 21.34 -6.83 -14.64
CA ALA A 35 22.65 -6.89 -15.27
C ALA A 35 22.63 -6.47 -16.76
N GLY A 36 21.46 -6.13 -17.32
CA GLY A 36 21.30 -5.77 -18.73
C GLY A 36 21.20 -6.96 -19.68
N GLU A 37 21.06 -8.18 -19.16
CA GLU A 37 20.95 -9.41 -19.94
C GLU A 37 19.49 -9.68 -20.30
N ILE A 38 19.25 -10.18 -21.52
CA ILE A 38 17.91 -10.58 -21.96
C ILE A 38 17.64 -12.02 -21.50
N ILE A 39 16.61 -12.18 -20.69
CA ILE A 39 16.14 -13.45 -20.17
C ILE A 39 14.89 -13.86 -20.94
N ASP A 40 14.94 -15.01 -21.60
CA ASP A 40 13.79 -15.64 -22.21
C ASP A 40 12.90 -16.30 -21.14
N VAL A 41 11.62 -15.94 -21.11
CA VAL A 41 10.65 -16.54 -20.19
C VAL A 41 10.51 -18.03 -20.51
N PRO A 42 10.53 -18.96 -19.54
CA PRO A 42 10.40 -20.39 -19.82
C PRO A 42 9.13 -20.75 -20.58
N THR A 43 9.21 -21.70 -21.53
CA THR A 43 8.04 -22.18 -22.29
C THR A 43 6.94 -22.75 -21.37
N ALA A 44 7.33 -23.36 -20.24
CA ALA A 44 6.39 -23.85 -19.22
C ALA A 44 5.61 -22.70 -18.55
N THR A 45 6.27 -21.58 -18.24
CA THR A 45 5.63 -20.37 -17.69
C THR A 45 4.64 -19.79 -18.69
N LEU A 46 5.01 -19.71 -19.98
CA LEU A 46 4.10 -19.25 -21.04
C LEU A 46 2.89 -20.20 -21.18
N ALA A 47 3.10 -21.52 -21.08
CA ALA A 47 2.00 -22.49 -21.13
C ALA A 47 1.06 -22.37 -19.93
N LEU A 48 1.57 -22.05 -18.74
CA LEU A 48 0.77 -21.77 -17.55
C LEU A 48 -0.02 -20.47 -17.70
N ALA A 49 0.61 -19.41 -18.21
CA ALA A 49 -0.06 -18.15 -18.50
C ALA A 49 -1.20 -18.34 -19.51
N ALA A 50 -1.00 -19.13 -20.57
CA ALA A 50 -2.04 -19.40 -21.57
C ALA A 50 -3.32 -20.06 -21.02
N LYS A 51 -3.30 -20.64 -19.82
CA LYS A 51 -4.51 -21.15 -19.12
C LYS A 51 -5.30 -20.06 -18.40
N ASN A 52 -4.65 -18.93 -18.09
CA ASN A 52 -5.21 -17.82 -17.34
C ASN A 52 -5.78 -16.71 -18.24
N PHE A 53 -5.44 -16.71 -19.53
CA PHE A 53 -5.90 -15.70 -20.49
C PHE A 53 -6.86 -16.29 -21.52
N ASP A 54 -7.90 -15.52 -21.86
CA ASP A 54 -8.83 -15.87 -22.94
C ASP A 54 -8.45 -15.09 -24.21
N PRO A 55 -7.88 -15.73 -25.24
CA PRO A 55 -7.50 -15.05 -26.47
C PRO A 55 -8.70 -14.59 -27.31
N SER A 56 -9.90 -15.06 -27.02
CA SER A 56 -11.14 -14.64 -27.69
C SER A 56 -11.81 -13.45 -27.02
N ALA A 57 -11.46 -13.18 -25.75
CA ALA A 57 -11.92 -12.00 -25.03
C ALA A 57 -11.20 -10.75 -25.53
N ALA A 58 -11.80 -10.05 -26.50
CA ALA A 58 -11.43 -8.69 -26.79
C ALA A 58 -11.73 -7.83 -25.56
N ALA A 59 -10.70 -7.41 -24.83
CA ALA A 59 -10.87 -6.38 -23.82
C ALA A 59 -11.22 -5.09 -24.57
N ALA A 60 -12.46 -4.61 -24.43
CA ALA A 60 -12.81 -3.28 -24.93
C ALA A 60 -12.00 -2.27 -24.11
N GLU A 61 -10.96 -1.72 -24.72
CA GLU A 61 -10.16 -0.67 -24.09
C GLU A 61 -11.06 0.53 -23.80
N PRO A 62 -11.05 1.06 -22.56
CA PRO A 62 -11.85 2.22 -22.23
C PRO A 62 -11.37 3.45 -23.01
N LEU A 63 -12.30 4.34 -23.33
CA LEU A 63 -11.99 5.64 -23.92
C LEU A 63 -11.61 6.62 -22.82
N VAL A 64 -10.34 7.02 -22.78
CA VAL A 64 -9.86 8.04 -21.85
C VAL A 64 -9.91 9.40 -22.55
N CYS A 65 -10.57 10.37 -21.93
CA CYS A 65 -10.65 11.73 -22.46
C CYS A 65 -10.47 12.79 -21.38
N THR A 66 -10.15 14.01 -21.83
CA THR A 66 -10.06 15.20 -20.97
C THR A 66 -11.33 16.03 -21.14
N PRO A 67 -11.92 16.54 -20.05
CA PRO A 67 -13.10 17.41 -20.11
C PRO A 67 -12.97 18.53 -21.16
N GLY A 68 -13.92 18.60 -22.09
CA GLY A 68 -13.98 19.62 -23.16
C GLY A 68 -12.96 19.46 -24.28
N HIS A 69 -12.15 18.38 -24.30
CA HIS A 69 -11.21 18.10 -25.38
C HIS A 69 -11.79 17.09 -26.37
N PHE A 70 -11.53 17.31 -27.66
CA PHE A 70 -11.98 16.42 -28.73
C PHE A 70 -11.30 15.03 -28.64
N HIS A 71 -12.09 13.98 -28.79
CA HIS A 71 -11.67 12.59 -28.89
C HIS A 71 -12.30 11.92 -30.12
N PRO A 72 -11.52 11.34 -31.05
CA PRO A 72 -12.01 10.86 -32.34
C PRO A 72 -12.91 9.63 -32.28
N ARG A 73 -13.02 8.97 -31.12
CA ARG A 73 -13.88 7.79 -30.91
C ARG A 73 -15.12 8.06 -30.04
N ILE A 74 -15.35 9.31 -29.62
CA ILE A 74 -16.50 9.65 -28.76
C ILE A 74 -17.63 10.21 -29.65
N PHE A 75 -18.38 9.32 -30.29
CA PHE A 75 -19.53 9.68 -31.14
C PHE A 75 -20.66 8.71 -30.83
N GLY A 76 -21.84 9.23 -30.49
CA GLY A 76 -23.00 8.40 -30.14
C GLY A 76 -23.72 8.89 -28.88
N THR A 77 -24.43 7.98 -28.21
CA THR A 77 -25.20 8.29 -26.99
C THR A 77 -24.35 7.98 -25.76
N LEU A 78 -24.03 9.01 -24.98
CA LEU A 78 -23.31 8.90 -23.73
C LEU A 78 -24.32 8.87 -22.56
N GLN A 79 -24.30 7.78 -21.80
CA GLN A 79 -24.90 7.71 -20.48
C GLN A 79 -23.88 8.21 -19.45
N CYS A 80 -24.17 9.37 -18.87
CA CYS A 80 -23.34 10.00 -17.86
C CYS A 80 -23.42 9.28 -16.50
N GLU A 81 -22.48 9.57 -15.60
CA GLU A 81 -22.32 8.84 -14.34
C GLU A 81 -23.51 9.02 -13.39
N ASP A 82 -24.16 10.18 -13.45
CA ASP A 82 -25.37 10.52 -12.71
C ASP A 82 -26.66 9.98 -13.38
N GLY A 83 -26.52 9.28 -14.51
CA GLY A 83 -27.60 8.62 -15.24
C GLY A 83 -28.26 9.44 -16.34
N HIS A 84 -27.84 10.69 -16.59
CA HIS A 84 -28.39 11.46 -17.72
C HIS A 84 -27.81 10.98 -19.07
N GLU A 85 -28.60 11.04 -20.13
CA GLU A 85 -28.15 10.66 -21.48
C GLU A 85 -27.98 11.89 -22.36
N VAL A 86 -26.87 11.96 -23.08
CA VAL A 86 -26.56 13.03 -24.04
C VAL A 86 -25.96 12.48 -25.33
N LEU A 87 -26.30 13.10 -26.45
CA LEU A 87 -25.61 12.85 -27.71
C LEU A 87 -24.28 13.59 -27.69
N VAL A 88 -23.18 12.87 -27.90
CA VAL A 88 -21.83 13.44 -27.93
C VAL A 88 -21.24 13.38 -29.34
N ASN A 89 -20.54 14.46 -29.71
CA ASN A 89 -19.86 14.61 -31.00
C ASN A 89 -18.40 15.03 -30.75
N GLY A 90 -17.63 14.10 -30.22
CA GLY A 90 -16.21 14.21 -29.97
C GLY A 90 -15.83 14.73 -28.59
N THR A 91 -16.74 15.26 -27.76
CA THR A 91 -16.39 15.85 -26.46
C THR A 91 -17.26 15.33 -25.32
N VAL A 92 -16.64 15.21 -24.14
CA VAL A 92 -17.31 15.00 -22.86
C VAL A 92 -16.86 16.11 -21.93
N ASP A 93 -17.78 16.83 -21.30
CA ASP A 93 -17.45 18.03 -20.52
C ASP A 93 -17.35 17.77 -19.01
N GLN A 94 -17.96 16.69 -18.53
CA GLN A 94 -18.00 16.37 -17.10
C GLN A 94 -16.97 15.27 -16.79
N PRO A 95 -16.07 15.47 -15.81
CA PRO A 95 -15.27 14.37 -15.30
C PRO A 95 -16.12 13.27 -14.67
N GLY A 96 -15.84 12.02 -15.00
CA GLY A 96 -16.61 10.89 -14.47
C GLY A 96 -16.39 9.59 -15.23
N TYR A 97 -17.10 8.57 -14.76
CA TYR A 97 -17.24 7.28 -15.43
C TYR A 97 -18.55 7.26 -16.20
N HIS A 98 -18.45 7.21 -17.52
CA HIS A 98 -19.61 7.24 -18.41
C HIS A 98 -19.62 6.00 -19.29
N VAL A 99 -20.77 5.74 -19.91
CA VAL A 99 -20.93 4.64 -20.86
C VAL A 99 -21.35 5.22 -22.20
N LEU A 100 -20.50 5.05 -23.21
CA LEU A 100 -20.82 5.43 -24.58
C LEU A 100 -21.41 4.23 -25.31
N HIS A 101 -22.56 4.42 -25.93
CA HIS A 101 -23.04 3.58 -27.02
C HIS A 101 -22.72 4.30 -28.32
N ASP A 102 -21.78 3.76 -29.10
CA ASP A 102 -21.38 4.38 -30.37
C ASP A 102 -22.48 4.29 -31.43
N GLU A 103 -22.23 4.82 -32.62
CA GLU A 103 -23.20 4.82 -33.73
C GLU A 103 -23.62 3.39 -34.17
N GLU A 104 -22.80 2.38 -33.88
CA GLU A 104 -23.09 0.96 -34.13
C GLU A 104 -23.76 0.28 -32.92
N GLY A 105 -23.95 1.00 -31.82
CA GLY A 105 -24.54 0.52 -30.57
C GLY A 105 -23.55 -0.21 -29.65
N VAL A 106 -22.25 -0.21 -29.96
CA VAL A 106 -21.23 -0.87 -29.15
C VAL A 106 -20.99 -0.07 -27.88
N ARG A 107 -20.94 -0.79 -26.75
CA ARG A 107 -20.71 -0.23 -25.42
C ARG A 107 -19.21 0.02 -25.19
N HIS A 108 -18.87 1.24 -24.78
CA HIS A 108 -17.53 1.61 -24.33
C HIS A 108 -17.60 2.27 -22.95
N LEU A 109 -16.74 1.86 -22.03
CA LEU A 109 -16.46 2.66 -20.83
C LEU A 109 -15.71 3.93 -21.25
N VAL A 110 -16.18 5.09 -20.82
CA VAL A 110 -15.51 6.38 -21.00
C VAL A 110 -15.05 6.89 -19.64
N ILE A 111 -13.75 7.15 -19.51
CA ILE A 111 -13.16 7.75 -18.31
C ILE A 111 -12.78 9.18 -18.66
N CYS A 112 -13.65 10.13 -18.30
CA CYS A 112 -13.39 11.55 -18.47
C CYS A 112 -12.68 12.09 -17.22
N THR A 113 -11.46 12.61 -17.37
CA THR A 113 -10.61 12.95 -16.23
C THR A 113 -9.72 14.16 -16.51
N PRO A 114 -9.43 15.03 -15.52
CA PRO A 114 -8.51 16.14 -15.70
C PRO A 114 -7.14 15.68 -16.20
N PRO A 115 -6.42 16.49 -17.02
CA PRO A 115 -5.20 16.04 -17.68
C PRO A 115 -4.06 15.75 -16.68
N ASN A 116 -4.06 16.44 -15.54
CA ASN A 116 -2.99 16.38 -14.54
C ASN A 116 -3.56 16.17 -13.14
N LEU A 117 -2.75 15.54 -12.29
CA LEU A 117 -2.91 15.50 -10.84
C LEU A 117 -2.61 16.88 -10.23
N ARG A 118 -3.21 17.15 -9.07
CA ARG A 118 -2.79 18.28 -8.23
C ARG A 118 -1.37 18.02 -7.76
N THR A 119 -0.54 19.06 -7.76
CA THR A 119 0.78 19.06 -7.12
C THR A 119 0.72 19.82 -5.79
N PRO A 120 1.43 19.36 -4.75
CA PRO A 120 1.55 20.11 -3.50
C PRO A 120 2.45 21.34 -3.70
N LYS A 121 2.34 22.30 -2.78
CA LYS A 121 3.35 23.37 -2.66
C LYS A 121 4.65 22.80 -2.11
N ARG A 122 5.73 23.56 -2.24
CA ARG A 122 6.98 23.19 -1.59
C ARG A 122 6.79 23.16 -0.07
N GLY A 123 7.22 22.08 0.56
CA GLY A 123 6.76 21.72 1.88
C GLY A 123 7.55 20.60 2.54
N TRP A 124 7.19 20.29 3.77
CA TRP A 124 7.76 19.16 4.50
C TRP A 124 6.72 18.46 5.36
N GLY A 125 7.02 17.24 5.79
CA GLY A 125 6.14 16.46 6.65
C GLY A 125 6.88 15.43 7.49
N TRP A 126 6.13 14.76 8.36
CA TRP A 126 6.63 13.60 9.11
C TRP A 126 6.28 12.30 8.39
N GLN A 127 7.14 11.30 8.48
CA GLN A 127 6.87 9.93 8.07
C GLN A 127 6.99 9.02 9.29
N VAL A 128 6.01 8.13 9.47
CA VAL A 128 6.01 7.17 10.57
C VAL A 128 5.23 5.90 10.24
N GLN A 129 5.62 4.78 10.84
CA GLN A 129 4.80 3.58 10.86
C GLN A 129 3.73 3.73 11.95
N LEU A 130 2.44 3.82 11.59
CA LEU A 130 1.39 4.19 12.56
C LEU A 130 1.32 3.22 13.73
N TYR A 131 1.50 1.91 13.48
CA TYR A 131 1.48 0.90 14.53
C TYR A 131 2.56 1.16 15.62
N ALA A 132 3.68 1.79 15.26
CA ALA A 132 4.80 2.06 16.14
C ALA A 132 4.63 3.37 16.95
N ALA A 133 3.76 4.27 16.49
CA ALA A 133 3.60 5.64 16.99
C ALA A 133 2.60 5.71 18.16
N ARG A 134 3.00 5.17 19.31
CA ARG A 134 2.16 5.12 20.51
C ARG A 134 2.23 6.44 21.29
N THR A 135 1.12 6.88 21.85
CA THR A 135 1.10 7.82 22.99
C THR A 135 1.03 7.02 24.30
N SER A 136 1.12 7.70 25.44
CA SER A 136 0.91 7.06 26.76
C SER A 136 -0.48 6.41 26.93
N GLN A 137 -1.45 6.81 26.10
CA GLN A 137 -2.82 6.31 26.15
C GLN A 137 -3.11 5.16 25.18
N SER A 138 -2.16 4.81 24.31
CA SER A 138 -2.30 3.73 23.33
C SER A 138 -2.45 2.38 24.02
N TRP A 139 -3.12 1.44 23.36
CA TRP A 139 -3.23 0.07 23.85
C TRP A 139 -2.23 -0.82 23.11
N GLY A 140 -0.93 -0.69 23.44
CA GLY A 140 0.16 -1.49 22.87
C GLY A 140 0.54 -1.19 21.43
N ILE A 141 -0.33 -0.51 20.67
CA ILE A 141 -0.16 -0.15 19.25
C ILE A 141 -0.67 1.27 19.02
N GLY A 142 -0.01 2.03 18.13
CA GLY A 142 -0.50 3.34 17.72
C GLY A 142 -1.85 3.23 17.02
N ASP A 143 -2.78 4.14 17.32
CA ASP A 143 -4.16 4.13 16.85
C ASP A 143 -4.57 5.46 16.18
N PHE A 144 -5.80 5.55 15.67
CA PHE A 144 -6.28 6.74 14.96
C PHE A 144 -6.39 7.99 15.84
N ARG A 145 -6.53 7.84 17.17
CA ARG A 145 -6.41 8.99 18.08
C ARG A 145 -4.96 9.46 18.13
N ASP A 146 -4.02 8.54 18.17
CA ASP A 146 -2.59 8.88 18.13
C ASP A 146 -2.22 9.57 16.81
N LEU A 147 -2.77 9.10 15.67
CA LEU A 147 -2.65 9.80 14.38
C LEU A 147 -3.22 11.21 14.42
N ALA A 148 -4.38 11.41 15.05
CA ALA A 148 -4.95 12.76 15.21
C ALA A 148 -4.03 13.66 16.06
N THR A 149 -3.38 13.13 17.09
CA THR A 149 -2.39 13.85 17.90
C THR A 149 -1.15 14.20 17.08
N LEU A 150 -0.60 13.23 16.34
CA LEU A 150 0.52 13.45 15.42
C LEU A 150 0.25 14.58 14.43
N CYS A 151 -0.94 14.58 13.81
CA CYS A 151 -1.30 15.61 12.83
C CYS A 151 -1.36 17.01 13.45
N ARG A 152 -1.88 17.14 14.68
CA ARG A 152 -1.92 18.42 15.39
C ARG A 152 -0.52 18.92 15.73
N LEU A 153 0.32 18.05 16.29
CA LEU A 153 1.70 18.39 16.64
C LEU A 153 2.53 18.74 15.40
N ALA A 154 2.32 18.01 14.30
CA ALA A 154 2.96 18.31 13.02
C ALA A 154 2.55 19.71 12.52
N SER A 155 1.26 20.06 12.63
CA SER A 155 0.75 21.39 12.29
C SER A 155 1.40 22.48 13.14
N ASP A 156 1.50 22.26 14.46
CA ASP A 156 2.13 23.20 15.41
C ASP A 156 3.62 23.42 15.12
N GLN A 157 4.30 22.40 14.59
CA GLN A 157 5.69 22.47 14.12
C GLN A 157 5.83 23.10 12.73
N GLY A 158 4.72 23.44 12.07
CA GLY A 158 4.72 23.99 10.72
C GLY A 158 4.93 22.96 9.63
N ALA A 159 4.68 21.66 9.83
CA ALA A 159 4.65 20.68 8.74
C ALA A 159 3.39 20.82 7.87
N ASP A 160 3.43 20.38 6.61
CA ASP A 160 2.26 20.33 5.69
C ASP A 160 1.53 18.99 5.77
N CYS A 161 2.25 17.93 6.12
CA CYS A 161 1.75 16.57 5.94
C CYS A 161 2.33 15.56 6.93
N VAL A 162 1.62 14.43 7.08
CA VAL A 162 2.08 13.24 7.80
C VAL A 162 1.83 12.01 6.91
N GLN A 163 2.89 11.28 6.58
CA GLN A 163 2.79 9.98 5.93
C GLN A 163 2.76 8.86 6.96
N VAL A 164 1.80 7.96 6.80
CA VAL A 164 1.69 6.72 7.58
C VAL A 164 1.90 5.50 6.72
N SER A 165 2.28 4.39 7.36
CA SER A 165 2.17 3.05 6.79
C SER A 165 0.74 2.73 6.36
N PRO A 166 0.53 1.73 5.50
CA PRO A 166 -0.80 1.27 5.16
C PRO A 166 -1.64 0.95 6.41
N VAL A 167 -2.91 1.35 6.40
CA VAL A 167 -3.87 1.09 7.50
C VAL A 167 -5.01 0.17 7.02
N HIS A 168 -4.73 -0.63 6.00
CA HIS A 168 -5.64 -1.61 5.39
C HIS A 168 -6.08 -2.67 6.40
N ALA A 169 -7.28 -3.19 6.22
CA ALA A 169 -7.84 -4.19 7.12
C ALA A 169 -7.00 -5.47 7.15
N VAL A 170 -6.87 -6.04 8.35
CA VAL A 170 -6.32 -7.38 8.58
C VAL A 170 -7.43 -8.29 9.11
N ALA A 171 -7.20 -9.60 9.03
CA ALA A 171 -8.15 -10.59 9.52
C ALA A 171 -8.39 -10.45 11.04
N PRO A 172 -9.64 -10.51 11.53
CA PRO A 172 -9.95 -10.41 12.94
C PRO A 172 -9.74 -11.73 13.72
N VAL A 173 -8.61 -12.39 13.49
CA VAL A 173 -8.24 -13.69 14.08
C VAL A 173 -7.33 -13.52 15.29
N SER A 174 -7.07 -14.60 16.04
CA SER A 174 -6.25 -14.58 17.26
C SER A 174 -4.83 -14.03 17.03
N ASN A 175 -4.26 -14.26 15.86
CA ASN A 175 -2.95 -13.75 15.44
C ASN A 175 -3.09 -12.91 14.16
N PRO A 176 -3.45 -11.63 14.26
CA PRO A 176 -3.55 -10.76 13.11
C PRO A 176 -2.21 -10.57 12.40
N GLN A 177 -2.24 -10.41 11.07
CA GLN A 177 -1.07 -10.15 10.24
C GLN A 177 -0.26 -8.94 10.74
N ASP A 178 1.07 -9.10 10.78
CA ASP A 178 2.00 -8.07 11.21
C ASP A 178 2.27 -7.05 10.10
N SER A 179 2.45 -7.53 8.87
CA SER A 179 2.79 -6.72 7.70
C SER A 179 1.62 -5.85 7.22
N PRO A 180 1.77 -4.52 7.16
CA PRO A 180 0.79 -3.63 6.52
C PRO A 180 0.66 -3.84 5.01
N TYR A 181 1.64 -4.51 4.39
CA TYR A 181 1.71 -4.76 2.95
C TYR A 181 1.12 -6.11 2.53
N SER A 182 0.64 -6.88 3.52
CA SER A 182 -0.09 -8.15 3.35
C SER A 182 -1.52 -8.05 3.91
N PRO A 183 -2.33 -7.06 3.51
CA PRO A 183 -3.64 -6.86 4.11
C PRO A 183 -4.65 -7.94 3.72
N ALA A 184 -5.68 -8.09 4.54
CA ALA A 184 -6.87 -8.84 4.17
C ALA A 184 -7.74 -8.06 3.18
N SER A 185 -7.79 -6.72 3.28
CA SER A 185 -8.52 -5.88 2.34
C SER A 185 -8.02 -4.43 2.35
N ARG A 186 -7.70 -3.90 1.17
CA ARG A 186 -7.35 -2.50 0.91
C ARG A 186 -8.57 -1.60 0.79
N HIS A 187 -9.77 -2.17 0.82
CA HIS A 187 -11.04 -1.42 0.83
C HIS A 187 -11.51 -1.04 2.24
N PHE A 188 -10.92 -1.60 3.29
CA PHE A 188 -11.37 -1.44 4.67
C PHE A 188 -10.21 -1.11 5.61
N LEU A 189 -10.52 -0.68 6.82
CA LEU A 189 -9.52 -0.19 7.78
C LEU A 189 -9.14 -1.24 8.82
N ASN A 190 -7.89 -1.20 9.28
CA ASN A 190 -7.37 -2.07 10.33
C ASN A 190 -8.00 -1.74 11.69
N LEU A 191 -8.74 -2.69 12.26
CA LEU A 191 -9.39 -2.52 13.56
C LEU A 191 -8.39 -2.44 14.73
N LEU A 192 -7.13 -2.85 14.54
CA LEU A 192 -6.06 -2.63 15.52
C LEU A 192 -5.80 -1.14 15.76
N HIS A 193 -6.10 -0.26 14.79
CA HIS A 193 -5.94 1.18 14.92
C HIS A 193 -7.17 1.89 15.48
N VAL A 194 -8.21 1.17 15.91
CA VAL A 194 -9.34 1.79 16.63
C VAL A 194 -8.93 2.05 18.09
N ALA A 195 -9.21 3.25 18.59
CA ALA A 195 -9.16 3.60 20.01
C ALA A 195 -10.52 3.29 20.65
N PRO A 196 -10.70 2.19 21.42
CA PRO A 196 -12.04 1.79 21.88
C PRO A 196 -12.71 2.83 22.78
N GLY A 197 -11.92 3.56 23.57
CA GLY A 197 -12.42 4.62 24.46
C GLY A 197 -12.99 5.85 23.74
N GLU A 198 -12.75 5.99 22.43
CA GLU A 198 -13.35 7.04 21.59
C GLU A 198 -14.45 6.50 20.66
N ALA A 199 -14.84 5.24 20.81
CA ALA A 199 -15.96 4.70 20.05
C ALA A 199 -17.29 5.28 20.58
N PRO A 200 -18.26 5.61 19.72
CA PRO A 200 -19.58 6.06 20.17
C PRO A 200 -20.25 5.07 21.13
N GLY A 201 -20.66 5.56 22.30
CA GLY A 201 -21.27 4.75 23.36
C GLY A 201 -20.27 4.13 24.35
N ALA A 202 -18.97 4.44 24.23
CA ALA A 202 -17.94 3.99 25.16
C ALA A 202 -18.17 4.48 26.60
N GLU A 203 -18.80 5.65 26.77
CA GLU A 203 -19.13 6.25 28.07
C GLU A 203 -20.14 5.43 28.90
N ARG A 204 -20.79 4.45 28.28
CA ARG A 204 -21.86 3.63 28.89
C ARG A 204 -21.38 2.32 29.47
N VAL A 205 -20.12 1.99 29.27
CA VAL A 205 -19.51 0.72 29.70
C VAL A 205 -18.23 0.97 30.47
N ASP A 206 -17.94 0.10 31.44
CA ASP A 206 -16.68 0.14 32.16
C ASP A 206 -15.56 -0.52 31.34
N LEU A 207 -14.59 0.30 30.93
CA LEU A 207 -13.37 -0.08 30.23
C LEU A 207 -12.12 0.11 31.09
N CYS A 208 -12.22 0.48 32.37
CA CYS A 208 -11.07 0.85 33.20
C CYS A 208 -10.01 -0.27 33.23
N GLU A 209 -10.40 -1.50 33.53
CA GLU A 209 -9.50 -2.66 33.56
C GLU A 209 -8.86 -2.93 32.19
N LEU A 210 -9.67 -2.97 31.12
CA LEU A 210 -9.19 -3.22 29.75
C LEU A 210 -8.22 -2.13 29.30
N SER A 211 -8.50 -0.87 29.64
CA SER A 211 -7.64 0.26 29.33
C SER A 211 -6.31 0.23 30.08
N ALA A 212 -6.32 -0.19 31.35
CA ALA A 212 -5.10 -0.33 32.15
C ALA A 212 -4.20 -1.44 31.57
N ARG A 213 -4.78 -2.60 31.27
CA ARG A 213 -4.07 -3.71 30.62
C ARG A 213 -3.57 -3.34 29.22
N GLY A 214 -4.37 -2.60 28.45
CA GLY A 214 -3.98 -2.10 27.14
C GLY A 214 -2.77 -1.17 27.22
N ARG A 215 -2.79 -0.19 28.14
CA ARG A 215 -1.66 0.73 28.36
C ARG A 215 -0.42 0.02 28.87
N GLN A 216 -0.55 -1.05 29.66
CA GLN A 216 0.58 -1.86 30.13
C GLN A 216 1.36 -2.51 28.96
N LEU A 217 0.71 -2.78 27.83
CA LEU A 217 1.41 -3.27 26.63
C LEU A 217 2.41 -2.23 26.05
N ASN A 218 2.38 -0.97 26.51
CA ASN A 218 3.34 0.04 26.10
C ASN A 218 4.72 -0.15 26.76
N ASP A 219 4.80 -0.89 27.87
CA ASP A 219 6.03 -1.12 28.66
C ASP A 219 7.14 -1.82 27.86
N GLN A 220 6.78 -2.51 26.78
CA GLN A 220 7.72 -3.14 25.86
C GLN A 220 7.61 -2.51 24.48
N ARG A 221 8.73 -2.46 23.76
CA ARG A 221 8.74 -2.01 22.36
C ARG A 221 8.19 -3.05 21.39
N LEU A 222 8.24 -4.34 21.74
CA LEU A 222 7.72 -5.40 20.90
C LEU A 222 6.18 -5.38 20.96
N ILE A 223 5.54 -5.24 19.81
CA ILE A 223 4.09 -5.13 19.66
C ILE A 223 3.51 -6.53 19.55
N HIS A 224 2.67 -6.91 20.52
CA HIS A 224 1.96 -8.18 20.52
C HIS A 224 0.53 -8.03 19.99
N ARG A 225 0.36 -8.06 18.66
CA ARG A 225 -0.94 -7.80 17.98
C ARG A 225 -2.08 -8.70 18.47
N GLY A 226 -1.83 -9.98 18.76
CA GLY A 226 -2.85 -10.87 19.31
C GLY A 226 -3.39 -10.41 20.67
N GLN A 227 -2.51 -9.97 21.57
CA GLN A 227 -2.91 -9.43 22.88
C GLN A 227 -3.65 -8.10 22.74
N VAL A 228 -3.16 -7.22 21.86
CA VAL A 228 -3.82 -5.95 21.53
C VAL A 228 -5.22 -6.20 20.98
N TRP A 229 -5.35 -7.10 19.99
CA TRP A 229 -6.63 -7.43 19.38
C TRP A 229 -7.61 -8.01 20.39
N GLN A 230 -7.16 -8.94 21.24
CA GLN A 230 -8.00 -9.52 22.28
C GLN A 230 -8.61 -8.45 23.19
N LEU A 231 -7.79 -7.49 23.66
CA LEU A 231 -8.26 -6.41 24.53
C LEU A 231 -9.20 -5.44 23.79
N LYS A 232 -8.83 -5.01 22.58
CA LYS A 232 -9.63 -4.07 21.79
C LYS A 232 -10.95 -4.69 21.35
N LYS A 233 -10.96 -5.94 20.91
CA LYS A 233 -12.18 -6.70 20.56
C LYS A 233 -13.13 -6.80 21.75
N GLN A 234 -12.63 -7.17 22.94
CA GLN A 234 -13.48 -7.22 24.15
C GLN A 234 -14.09 -5.86 24.50
N ALA A 235 -13.32 -4.78 24.38
CA ALA A 235 -13.83 -3.42 24.60
C ALA A 235 -14.90 -3.06 23.57
N LEU A 236 -14.62 -3.26 22.29
CA LEU A 236 -15.56 -3.00 21.19
C LEU A 236 -16.85 -3.82 21.34
N GLU A 237 -16.77 -5.08 21.76
CA GLU A 237 -17.94 -5.92 22.03
C GLU A 237 -18.79 -5.37 23.16
N LYS A 238 -18.18 -4.98 24.30
CA LYS A 238 -18.91 -4.35 25.41
C LYS A 238 -19.67 -3.12 24.92
N ILE A 239 -19.01 -2.25 24.15
CA ILE A 239 -19.59 -1.02 23.61
C ILE A 239 -20.74 -1.37 22.64
N TRP A 240 -20.50 -2.27 21.69
CA TRP A 240 -21.52 -2.67 20.72
C TRP A 240 -22.77 -3.23 21.41
N TRP A 241 -22.63 -4.18 22.33
CA TRP A 241 -23.77 -4.78 23.00
C TRP A 241 -24.61 -3.79 23.81
N ALA A 242 -23.96 -2.78 24.41
CA ALA A 242 -24.64 -1.71 25.12
C ALA A 242 -25.41 -0.75 24.20
N ASN A 243 -25.08 -0.72 22.89
CA ASN A 243 -25.58 0.30 21.95
C ASN A 243 -26.29 -0.27 20.70
N ARG A 244 -26.27 -1.58 20.46
CA ARG A 244 -26.70 -2.19 19.17
C ARG A 244 -28.16 -1.94 18.78
N HIS A 245 -29.02 -1.62 19.74
CA HIS A 245 -30.44 -1.35 19.50
C HIS A 245 -30.74 0.13 19.29
N GLU A 246 -29.74 1.01 19.43
CA GLU A 246 -29.92 2.43 19.19
C GLU A 246 -30.00 2.74 17.71
N SER A 247 -30.96 3.59 17.34
CA SER A 247 -31.03 4.11 15.98
C SER A 247 -29.87 5.07 15.74
N ASN A 248 -28.94 4.68 14.87
CA ASN A 248 -27.85 5.55 14.42
C ASN A 248 -27.99 5.89 12.93
N ALA A 249 -28.29 7.17 12.63
CA ALA A 249 -28.49 7.64 11.27
C ALA A 249 -27.17 7.69 10.45
N GLU A 250 -26.05 8.00 11.10
CA GLU A 250 -24.74 8.03 10.45
C GLU A 250 -24.30 6.62 10.04
N LEU A 251 -24.49 5.63 10.92
CA LEU A 251 -24.23 4.22 10.62
C LEU A 251 -25.11 3.73 9.47
N ARG A 252 -26.41 4.06 9.46
CA ARG A 252 -27.29 3.70 8.32
C ARG A 252 -26.83 4.34 7.01
N SER A 253 -26.43 5.61 7.04
CA SER A 253 -25.89 6.30 5.87
C SER A 253 -24.58 5.66 5.40
N TYR A 254 -23.69 5.31 6.33
CA TYR A 254 -22.48 4.55 6.04
C TYR A 254 -22.80 3.21 5.37
N CYS A 255 -23.70 2.40 5.93
CA CYS A 255 -24.11 1.14 5.32
C CYS A 255 -24.70 1.31 3.91
N ALA A 256 -25.55 2.32 3.70
CA ALA A 256 -26.14 2.60 2.39
C ALA A 256 -25.08 3.01 1.36
N ARG A 257 -24.10 3.85 1.74
CA ARG A 257 -23.01 4.29 0.85
C ARG A 257 -22.04 3.16 0.51
N ARG A 258 -21.73 2.29 1.47
CA ARG A 258 -20.78 1.19 1.28
C ARG A 258 -21.41 -0.02 0.60
N GLY A 259 -22.71 -0.23 0.77
CA GLY A 259 -23.48 -1.24 0.06
C GLY A 259 -22.94 -2.66 0.24
N ASN A 260 -22.91 -3.41 -0.85
CA ASN A 260 -22.60 -4.84 -0.83
C ASN A 260 -21.15 -5.14 -0.40
N SER A 261 -20.17 -4.29 -0.73
CA SER A 261 -18.77 -4.56 -0.36
C SER A 261 -18.59 -4.63 1.15
N LEU A 262 -19.22 -3.72 1.91
CA LEU A 262 -19.20 -3.76 3.38
C LEU A 262 -19.87 -5.01 3.93
N ARG A 263 -20.99 -5.43 3.32
CA ARG A 263 -21.67 -6.66 3.71
C ARG A 263 -20.77 -7.88 3.48
N THR A 264 -20.16 -8.01 2.30
CA THR A 264 -19.23 -9.09 1.97
C THR A 264 -18.06 -9.13 2.96
N PHE A 265 -17.42 -7.99 3.20
CA PHE A 265 -16.31 -7.89 4.14
C PHE A 265 -16.71 -8.26 5.58
N ALA A 266 -17.86 -7.76 6.07
CA ALA A 266 -18.33 -8.09 7.42
C ALA A 266 -18.73 -9.57 7.58
N VAL A 267 -19.25 -10.20 6.51
CA VAL A 267 -19.51 -11.64 6.48
C VAL A 267 -18.19 -12.42 6.49
N TRP A 268 -17.22 -12.04 5.66
CA TRP A 268 -15.88 -12.62 5.66
C TRP A 268 -15.23 -12.53 7.04
N CYS A 269 -15.25 -11.36 7.68
CA CYS A 269 -14.73 -11.18 9.05
C CYS A 269 -15.39 -12.12 10.06
N SER A 270 -16.71 -12.31 9.94
CA SER A 270 -17.47 -13.18 10.83
C SER A 270 -17.11 -14.66 10.63
N ILE A 271 -16.87 -15.09 9.39
CA ILE A 271 -16.42 -16.45 9.08
C ILE A 271 -14.98 -16.64 9.54
N ALA A 272 -14.08 -15.72 9.18
CA ALA A 272 -12.66 -15.79 9.54
C ALA A 272 -12.45 -15.88 11.05
N GLU A 273 -13.22 -15.10 11.84
CA GLU A 273 -13.21 -15.22 13.29
C GLU A 273 -13.75 -16.56 13.78
N ALA A 274 -14.86 -17.05 13.22
CA ALA A 274 -15.45 -18.32 13.65
C ALA A 274 -14.52 -19.51 13.37
N MET A 275 -13.72 -19.42 12.31
CA MET A 275 -12.72 -20.43 11.93
C MET A 275 -11.33 -20.17 12.56
N ASP A 276 -11.14 -19.01 13.19
CA ASP A 276 -9.85 -18.47 13.67
C ASP A 276 -8.73 -18.51 12.61
N THR A 277 -9.09 -18.30 11.35
CA THR A 277 -8.15 -18.24 10.22
C THR A 277 -8.73 -17.40 9.10
N ALA A 278 -7.88 -16.56 8.50
CA ALA A 278 -8.23 -15.80 7.29
C ALA A 278 -8.41 -16.73 6.09
N ASP A 279 -7.68 -17.86 6.06
CA ASP A 279 -7.56 -18.72 4.91
C ASP A 279 -8.85 -19.43 4.55
N TRP A 280 -9.58 -18.76 3.66
CA TRP A 280 -10.84 -19.23 3.12
C TRP A 280 -10.73 -20.59 2.43
N ARG A 281 -9.54 -20.98 1.96
CA ARG A 281 -9.30 -22.29 1.32
C ARG A 281 -9.29 -23.42 2.36
N SER A 282 -9.01 -23.09 3.62
CA SER A 282 -9.05 -24.03 4.75
C SER A 282 -10.43 -24.17 5.40
N TRP A 283 -11.36 -23.27 5.08
CA TRP A 283 -12.75 -23.34 5.56
C TRP A 283 -13.50 -24.52 4.92
N PRO A 284 -14.69 -24.90 5.45
CA PRO A 284 -15.60 -25.79 4.74
C PRO A 284 -15.84 -25.34 3.29
N ALA A 285 -15.74 -26.26 2.34
CA ALA A 285 -15.78 -25.96 0.89
C ALA A 285 -17.02 -25.16 0.46
N GLU A 286 -18.15 -25.35 1.14
CA GLU A 286 -19.38 -24.60 0.87
C GLU A 286 -19.28 -23.09 1.20
N LEU A 287 -18.30 -22.67 2.01
CA LEU A 287 -18.04 -21.27 2.36
C LEU A 287 -17.00 -20.60 1.44
N HIS A 288 -16.41 -21.33 0.49
CA HIS A 288 -15.34 -20.80 -0.37
C HIS A 288 -15.82 -19.75 -1.36
N ARG A 289 -17.13 -19.69 -1.66
CA ARG A 289 -17.72 -18.74 -2.62
C ARG A 289 -18.62 -17.74 -1.88
N PRO A 290 -18.39 -16.41 -2.00
CA PRO A 290 -19.17 -15.39 -1.30
C PRO A 290 -20.69 -15.41 -1.56
N ASP A 291 -21.10 -15.86 -2.74
CA ASP A 291 -22.48 -15.91 -3.18
C ASP A 291 -23.19 -17.25 -2.83
N SER A 292 -22.47 -18.20 -2.22
CA SER A 292 -23.00 -19.53 -1.96
C SER A 292 -24.20 -19.51 -1.00
N PRO A 293 -25.14 -20.48 -1.13
CA PRO A 293 -26.23 -20.63 -0.17
C PRO A 293 -25.76 -20.86 1.27
N ALA A 294 -24.59 -21.46 1.47
CA ALA A 294 -24.02 -21.71 2.79
C ALA A 294 -23.52 -20.41 3.45
N VAL A 295 -22.86 -19.52 2.70
CA VAL A 295 -22.49 -18.18 3.19
C VAL A 295 -23.72 -17.37 3.56
N GLN A 296 -24.79 -17.44 2.76
CA GLN A 296 -26.06 -16.79 3.08
C GLN A 296 -26.71 -17.35 4.36
N ARG A 297 -26.61 -18.67 4.57
CA ARG A 297 -27.09 -19.34 5.79
C ARG A 297 -26.29 -18.91 7.01
N PHE A 298 -24.96 -18.98 6.93
CA PHE A 298 -24.05 -18.50 7.96
C PHE A 298 -24.34 -17.05 8.33
N THR A 299 -24.52 -16.18 7.33
CA THR A 299 -24.87 -14.76 7.55
C THR A 299 -26.13 -14.59 8.38
N ARG A 300 -27.18 -15.41 8.15
CA ARG A 300 -28.44 -15.34 8.92
C ARG A 300 -28.26 -15.87 10.34
N GLU A 301 -27.51 -16.94 10.51
CA GLU A 301 -27.23 -17.58 11.80
C GLU A 301 -26.32 -16.72 12.69
N HIS A 302 -25.45 -15.91 12.07
CA HIS A 302 -24.46 -15.06 12.75
C HIS A 302 -24.69 -13.55 12.53
N ILE A 303 -25.93 -13.12 12.33
CA ILE A 303 -26.26 -11.73 11.94
C ILE A 303 -25.72 -10.67 12.92
N ASP A 304 -25.76 -10.93 14.23
CA ASP A 304 -25.23 -10.00 15.23
C ASP A 304 -23.71 -9.77 15.05
N ARG A 305 -22.98 -10.79 14.59
CA ARG A 305 -21.54 -10.69 14.35
C ARG A 305 -21.21 -9.93 13.06
N VAL A 306 -22.01 -10.14 12.02
CA VAL A 306 -21.93 -9.37 10.78
C VAL A 306 -22.21 -7.88 11.05
N LEU A 307 -23.22 -7.59 11.89
CA LEU A 307 -23.53 -6.22 12.30
C LEU A 307 -22.46 -5.62 13.20
N PHE A 308 -21.85 -6.41 14.09
CA PHE A 308 -20.70 -5.97 14.88
C PHE A 308 -19.54 -5.51 14.00
N TYR A 309 -19.10 -6.31 13.01
CA TYR A 309 -18.01 -5.90 12.12
C TYR A 309 -18.38 -4.75 11.20
N THR A 310 -19.64 -4.67 10.79
CA THR A 310 -20.18 -3.51 10.09
C THR A 310 -20.02 -2.22 10.92
N TRP A 311 -20.40 -2.28 12.21
CA TRP A 311 -20.23 -1.17 13.14
C TRP A 311 -18.76 -0.86 13.42
N CYS A 312 -17.90 -1.86 13.60
CA CYS A 312 -16.47 -1.65 13.82
C CYS A 312 -15.80 -0.89 12.67
N GLN A 313 -16.14 -1.22 11.41
CA GLN A 313 -15.63 -0.48 10.26
C GLN A 313 -16.15 0.95 10.19
N TRP A 314 -17.41 1.18 10.59
CA TRP A 314 -17.93 2.54 10.75
C TRP A 314 -17.15 3.33 11.80
N VAL A 315 -16.91 2.75 12.98
CA VAL A 315 -16.10 3.39 14.04
C VAL A 315 -14.69 3.70 13.56
N ALA A 316 -14.05 2.75 12.87
CA ALA A 316 -12.72 2.95 12.29
C ALA A 316 -12.72 4.11 11.27
N GLU A 317 -13.71 4.16 10.38
CA GLU A 317 -13.81 5.23 9.38
C GLU A 317 -14.03 6.61 10.02
N GLN A 318 -14.85 6.70 11.08
CA GLN A 318 -15.06 7.96 11.82
C GLN A 318 -13.77 8.45 12.50
N GLN A 319 -13.03 7.54 13.16
CA GLN A 319 -11.79 7.92 13.83
C GLN A 319 -10.68 8.28 12.82
N TYR A 320 -10.56 7.53 11.71
CA TYR A 320 -9.61 7.85 10.65
C TYR A 320 -9.94 9.19 9.97
N ALA A 321 -11.21 9.46 9.67
CA ALA A 321 -11.66 10.74 9.13
C ALA A 321 -11.28 11.92 10.05
N ARG A 322 -11.53 11.77 11.36
CA ARG A 322 -11.13 12.75 12.36
C ARG A 322 -9.62 12.99 12.34
N ALA A 323 -8.83 11.93 12.28
CA ALA A 323 -7.37 12.02 12.21
C ALA A 323 -6.89 12.76 10.96
N CYS A 324 -7.42 12.41 9.78
CA CYS A 324 -7.09 13.08 8.51
C CYS A 324 -7.48 14.56 8.47
N SER A 325 -8.46 14.98 9.28
CA SER A 325 -8.86 16.39 9.41
C SER A 325 -8.12 17.16 10.52
N SER A 326 -7.14 16.56 11.20
CA SER A 326 -6.52 17.11 12.43
C SER A 326 -5.28 17.98 12.19
N GLY A 327 -5.28 18.84 11.16
CA GLY A 327 -4.34 19.97 11.04
C GLY A 327 -3.34 19.94 9.88
N VAL A 328 -3.04 18.77 9.31
CA VAL A 328 -2.12 18.59 8.16
C VAL A 328 -2.67 17.56 7.18
N GLU A 329 -2.17 17.55 5.94
CA GLU A 329 -2.56 16.55 4.94
C GLU A 329 -2.01 15.17 5.34
N VAL A 330 -2.88 14.17 5.49
CA VAL A 330 -2.43 12.78 5.68
C VAL A 330 -2.10 12.17 4.32
N ILE A 331 -0.88 11.63 4.19
CA ILE A 331 -0.46 10.81 3.06
C ILE A 331 -0.75 9.36 3.42
N ALA A 332 -1.85 8.83 2.87
CA ALA A 332 -2.17 7.41 2.97
C ALA A 332 -1.18 6.59 2.12
N ASP A 333 -0.99 5.32 2.46
CA ASP A 333 -0.10 4.42 1.71
C ASP A 333 -0.88 3.20 1.22
N LEU A 334 -0.83 2.97 -0.10
CA LEU A 334 -1.55 1.92 -0.78
C LEU A 334 -0.61 0.76 -1.09
N ALA A 335 -0.85 -0.38 -0.45
CA ALA A 335 -0.11 -1.61 -0.69
C ALA A 335 -0.37 -2.15 -2.11
N VAL A 336 0.65 -2.79 -2.69
CA VAL A 336 0.59 -3.37 -4.04
C VAL A 336 -0.48 -4.45 -4.20
N GLY A 337 -0.75 -5.22 -3.16
CA GLY A 337 -1.69 -6.35 -3.20
C GLY A 337 -2.19 -6.76 -1.82
N PHE A 338 -2.61 -8.02 -1.75
CA PHE A 338 -3.20 -8.68 -0.58
C PHE A 338 -2.82 -10.17 -0.60
N ASP A 339 -2.89 -10.87 0.52
CA ASP A 339 -2.49 -12.28 0.61
C ASP A 339 -3.48 -13.22 -0.12
N PHE A 340 -3.04 -14.41 -0.52
CA PHE A 340 -3.90 -15.45 -1.14
C PHE A 340 -5.13 -15.83 -0.31
N ASP A 341 -4.99 -15.69 1.00
CA ASP A 341 -5.94 -16.11 2.01
C ASP A 341 -6.88 -14.96 2.46
N SER A 342 -6.74 -13.80 1.83
CA SER A 342 -7.39 -12.54 2.20
C SER A 342 -8.89 -12.46 1.83
N GLU A 343 -9.55 -11.40 2.30
CA GLU A 343 -10.93 -11.07 1.92
C GLU A 343 -11.03 -10.66 0.46
N GLU A 344 -10.10 -9.84 -0.05
CA GLU A 344 -10.09 -9.48 -1.46
C GLU A 344 -9.87 -10.71 -2.35
N ALA A 345 -9.00 -11.64 -1.94
CA ALA A 345 -8.81 -12.90 -2.66
C ALA A 345 -10.09 -13.75 -2.68
N TRP A 346 -10.84 -13.79 -1.59
CA TRP A 346 -12.14 -14.47 -1.49
C TRP A 346 -13.26 -13.77 -2.28
N ALA A 347 -13.31 -12.44 -2.24
CA ALA A 347 -14.34 -11.64 -2.89
C ALA A 347 -14.16 -11.55 -4.42
N TYR A 348 -12.91 -11.51 -4.88
CA TYR A 348 -12.56 -11.32 -6.29
C TYR A 348 -11.91 -12.55 -6.93
N GLN A 349 -12.21 -13.76 -6.43
CA GLN A 349 -11.62 -15.01 -6.94
C GLN A 349 -11.65 -15.11 -8.47
N ASP A 350 -12.79 -14.73 -9.07
CA ASP A 350 -12.97 -14.78 -10.52
C ASP A 350 -12.33 -13.58 -11.25
N SER A 351 -11.51 -12.77 -10.61
CA SER A 351 -10.71 -11.69 -11.24
C SER A 351 -9.21 -11.90 -11.07
N LEU A 352 -8.81 -12.93 -10.32
CA LEU A 352 -7.42 -13.19 -9.92
C LEU A 352 -6.84 -14.40 -10.65
N SER A 353 -5.52 -14.48 -10.69
CA SER A 353 -4.78 -15.64 -11.16
C SER A 353 -4.08 -16.32 -9.98
N PHE A 354 -4.62 -17.45 -9.51
CA PHE A 354 -4.04 -18.20 -8.39
C PHE A 354 -2.88 -19.14 -8.79
N ASP A 355 -2.62 -19.30 -10.08
CA ASP A 355 -1.45 -20.05 -10.58
C ASP A 355 -0.14 -19.26 -10.46
N PHE A 356 -0.25 -17.95 -10.21
CA PHE A 356 0.86 -17.01 -10.15
C PHE A 356 0.76 -16.17 -8.87
N GLU A 357 1.90 -15.63 -8.47
CA GLU A 357 1.99 -14.56 -7.48
C GLU A 357 2.80 -13.39 -8.03
N ILE A 358 2.64 -12.23 -7.42
CA ILE A 358 3.45 -11.06 -7.72
C ILE A 358 4.81 -11.25 -7.05
N GLY A 359 5.86 -10.82 -7.75
CA GLY A 359 7.21 -10.82 -7.23
C GLY A 359 8.11 -9.83 -7.96
N CYS A 360 9.41 -10.06 -7.88
CA CYS A 360 10.39 -9.37 -8.70
C CYS A 360 11.43 -10.37 -9.25
N PRO A 361 11.98 -10.10 -10.45
CA PRO A 361 13.08 -10.90 -10.96
C PRO A 361 14.33 -10.71 -10.08
N PRO A 362 15.32 -11.62 -10.18
CA PRO A 362 16.66 -11.41 -9.64
C PRO A 362 17.23 -10.03 -9.99
N ASP A 363 17.77 -9.34 -8.98
CA ASP A 363 18.44 -8.05 -9.14
C ASP A 363 19.73 -7.94 -8.28
N ILE A 364 20.42 -6.79 -8.38
CA ILE A 364 21.71 -6.56 -7.69
C ILE A 364 21.56 -6.59 -6.16
N HIS A 365 20.42 -6.13 -5.64
CA HIS A 365 20.18 -6.08 -4.19
C HIS A 365 19.51 -7.37 -3.67
N ASN A 366 18.85 -8.13 -4.54
CA ASN A 366 18.30 -9.44 -4.23
C ASN A 366 18.54 -10.44 -5.38
N PRO A 367 19.69 -11.15 -5.36
CA PRO A 367 20.09 -12.08 -6.43
C PRO A 367 19.16 -13.27 -6.63
N GLU A 368 18.36 -13.62 -5.62
CA GLU A 368 17.40 -14.73 -5.70
C GLU A 368 16.07 -14.31 -6.34
N GLY A 369 15.82 -13.00 -6.48
CA GLY A 369 14.49 -12.47 -6.78
C GLY A 369 13.55 -12.60 -5.57
N GLN A 370 12.25 -12.38 -5.77
CA GLN A 370 11.28 -12.39 -4.67
C GLN A 370 9.94 -13.00 -5.08
N HIS A 371 9.37 -13.76 -4.16
CA HIS A 371 7.95 -14.06 -4.06
C HIS A 371 7.35 -13.11 -3.02
N TRP A 372 6.23 -12.46 -3.34
CA TRP A 372 5.54 -11.58 -2.39
C TRP A 372 4.30 -12.21 -1.76
N GLY A 373 3.86 -13.39 -2.21
CA GLY A 373 2.68 -14.06 -1.65
C GLY A 373 1.34 -13.41 -2.03
N LEU A 374 1.31 -12.64 -3.13
CA LEU A 374 0.14 -11.86 -3.53
C LEU A 374 -0.40 -12.36 -4.89
N PRO A 375 -1.66 -12.82 -5.02
CA PRO A 375 -2.20 -13.19 -6.31
C PRO A 375 -2.43 -11.93 -7.19
N PRO A 376 -2.02 -11.94 -8.47
CA PRO A 376 -2.26 -10.81 -9.36
C PRO A 376 -3.70 -10.78 -9.90
N PHE A 377 -4.22 -9.58 -10.14
CA PHE A 377 -5.42 -9.38 -10.97
C PHE A 377 -5.12 -9.73 -12.42
N GLN A 378 -6.05 -10.43 -13.07
CA GLN A 378 -5.98 -10.66 -14.50
C GLN A 378 -6.38 -9.36 -15.24
N PRO A 379 -5.51 -8.77 -16.09
CA PRO A 379 -5.81 -7.50 -16.75
C PRO A 379 -7.09 -7.52 -17.59
N GLN A 380 -7.39 -8.63 -18.28
CA GLN A 380 -8.62 -8.78 -19.06
C GLN A 380 -9.87 -8.77 -18.17
N ARG A 381 -9.82 -9.39 -16.98
CA ARG A 381 -10.94 -9.44 -16.05
C ARG A 381 -11.13 -8.12 -15.31
N LEU A 382 -10.03 -7.41 -15.03
CA LEU A 382 -10.11 -6.06 -14.51
C LEU A 382 -10.79 -5.14 -15.54
N ALA A 383 -10.42 -5.22 -16.82
CA ALA A 383 -11.07 -4.46 -17.88
C ALA A 383 -12.56 -4.83 -18.07
N SER A 384 -12.91 -6.13 -18.06
CA SER A 384 -14.30 -6.57 -18.22
C SER A 384 -15.21 -6.24 -17.04
N SER A 385 -14.63 -5.98 -15.86
CA SER A 385 -15.34 -5.46 -14.69
C SER A 385 -15.40 -3.92 -14.64
N ASP A 386 -15.09 -3.25 -15.76
CA ASP A 386 -14.97 -1.79 -15.84
C ASP A 386 -14.06 -1.21 -14.74
N PHE A 387 -13.01 -1.95 -14.37
CA PHE A 387 -12.05 -1.59 -13.33
C PHE A 387 -12.63 -1.41 -11.93
N ALA A 388 -13.83 -1.93 -11.66
CA ALA A 388 -14.53 -1.71 -10.40
C ALA A 388 -13.69 -1.98 -9.13
N PRO A 389 -12.88 -3.07 -9.04
CA PRO A 389 -12.00 -3.28 -7.88
C PRO A 389 -10.98 -2.16 -7.71
N PHE A 390 -10.31 -1.73 -8.78
CA PHE A 390 -9.29 -0.68 -8.72
C PHE A 390 -9.90 0.69 -8.37
N ILE A 391 -11.05 1.03 -8.97
CA ILE A 391 -11.79 2.28 -8.66
C ILE A 391 -12.16 2.31 -7.18
N ALA A 392 -12.76 1.21 -6.66
CA ALA A 392 -13.19 1.14 -5.28
C ALA A 392 -12.02 1.23 -4.29
N MET A 393 -10.85 0.69 -4.64
CA MET A 393 -9.63 0.75 -3.83
C MET A 393 -9.07 2.18 -3.79
N VAL A 394 -8.88 2.84 -4.93
CA VAL A 394 -8.36 4.22 -4.99
C VAL A 394 -9.31 5.19 -4.30
N ARG A 395 -10.63 5.07 -4.57
CA ARG A 395 -11.65 5.89 -3.93
C ARG A 395 -11.66 5.74 -2.41
N GLN A 396 -11.38 4.53 -1.91
CA GLN A 396 -11.28 4.30 -0.47
C GLN A 396 -10.05 4.96 0.12
N ALA A 397 -8.88 4.75 -0.49
CA ALA A 397 -7.62 5.29 0.01
C ALA A 397 -7.65 6.82 0.11
N LEU A 398 -8.37 7.48 -0.81
CA LEU A 398 -8.52 8.93 -0.89
C LEU A 398 -9.80 9.47 -0.25
N ARG A 399 -10.59 8.63 0.43
CA ARG A 399 -11.89 9.06 0.99
C ARG A 399 -11.75 10.18 2.02
N HIS A 400 -10.71 10.11 2.84
CA HIS A 400 -10.42 11.07 3.92
C HIS A 400 -9.03 11.69 3.82
N ALA A 401 -8.06 10.95 3.26
CA ALA A 401 -6.71 11.45 3.02
C ALA A 401 -6.66 12.31 1.75
N THR A 402 -5.90 13.41 1.81
CA THR A 402 -5.71 14.33 0.67
C THR A 402 -4.37 14.12 -0.03
N ALA A 403 -3.68 13.02 0.29
CA ALA A 403 -2.50 12.57 -0.43
C ALA A 403 -2.41 11.04 -0.39
N LEU A 404 -1.86 10.45 -1.44
CA LEU A 404 -1.69 9.01 -1.55
C LEU A 404 -0.31 8.65 -2.07
N ARG A 405 0.37 7.77 -1.35
CA ARG A 405 1.50 6.99 -1.84
C ARG A 405 0.98 5.70 -2.45
N VAL A 406 1.35 5.46 -3.71
CA VAL A 406 1.12 4.19 -4.40
C VAL A 406 2.41 3.38 -4.31
N ASP A 407 2.41 2.33 -3.51
CA ASP A 407 3.52 1.40 -3.40
C ASP A 407 3.73 0.65 -4.71
N HIS A 408 4.98 0.39 -5.09
CA HIS A 408 5.33 -0.22 -6.37
C HIS A 408 4.53 0.39 -7.55
N ALA A 409 4.68 1.69 -7.83
CA ALA A 409 3.82 2.40 -8.78
C ALA A 409 3.80 1.73 -10.18
N MET A 410 4.86 1.01 -10.53
CA MET A 410 4.95 0.15 -11.70
C MET A 410 3.77 -0.83 -11.83
N GLN A 411 3.05 -1.16 -10.75
CA GLN A 411 1.85 -2.00 -10.76
C GLN A 411 0.78 -1.56 -11.78
N MET A 412 0.75 -0.26 -12.12
CA MET A 412 -0.18 0.28 -13.14
C MET A 412 0.30 0.04 -14.59
N TRP A 413 1.59 -0.22 -14.79
CA TRP A 413 2.18 -0.51 -16.10
C TRP A 413 2.33 -2.01 -16.31
N ARG A 414 2.99 -2.69 -15.38
CA ARG A 414 3.26 -4.11 -15.43
C ARG A 414 3.59 -4.68 -14.06
N LEU A 415 3.23 -5.92 -13.83
CA LEU A 415 3.69 -6.70 -12.68
C LEU A 415 4.48 -7.92 -13.15
N PHE A 416 5.46 -8.32 -12.35
CA PHE A 416 6.20 -9.55 -12.59
C PHE A 416 5.49 -10.71 -11.91
N TRP A 417 4.94 -11.61 -12.73
CA TRP A 417 4.20 -12.79 -12.31
C TRP A 417 5.14 -13.98 -12.21
N VAL A 418 5.25 -14.54 -11.01
CA VAL A 418 6.04 -15.73 -10.72
C VAL A 418 5.09 -16.93 -10.56
N PRO A 419 5.34 -18.08 -11.21
CA PRO A 419 4.56 -19.29 -10.93
C PRO A 419 4.65 -19.68 -9.45
N VAL A 420 3.52 -19.99 -8.81
CA VAL A 420 3.48 -20.34 -7.37
C VAL A 420 4.35 -21.56 -7.00
N HIS A 421 4.63 -22.43 -7.98
CA HIS A 421 5.48 -23.61 -7.81
C HIS A 421 6.80 -23.52 -8.58
N GLY A 422 7.22 -22.30 -8.95
CA GLY A 422 8.47 -22.03 -9.65
C GLY A 422 9.37 -21.07 -8.89
N GLU A 423 10.57 -20.85 -9.42
CA GLU A 423 11.55 -19.89 -8.88
C GLU A 423 11.25 -18.46 -9.38
N PRO A 424 11.64 -17.39 -8.68
CA PRO A 424 11.44 -16.01 -9.15
C PRO A 424 12.02 -15.77 -10.54
N ALA A 425 13.18 -16.36 -10.86
CA ALA A 425 13.80 -16.24 -12.17
C ALA A 425 12.95 -16.80 -13.34
N GLN A 426 11.93 -17.62 -13.06
CA GLN A 426 11.04 -18.22 -14.05
C GLN A 426 9.80 -17.36 -14.36
N GLY A 427 9.65 -16.21 -13.70
CA GLY A 427 8.52 -15.32 -13.89
C GLY A 427 8.50 -14.58 -15.23
N THR A 428 7.43 -13.83 -15.45
CA THR A 428 7.24 -12.97 -16.63
C THR A 428 6.58 -11.66 -16.28
N TYR A 429 6.88 -10.59 -17.01
CA TYR A 429 6.10 -9.37 -16.92
C TYR A 429 4.75 -9.53 -17.64
N VAL A 430 3.69 -9.06 -16.98
CA VAL A 430 2.35 -8.90 -17.55
C VAL A 430 1.99 -7.43 -17.53
N ASN A 431 1.70 -6.86 -18.70
CA ASN A 431 1.28 -5.48 -18.85
C ASN A 431 -0.16 -5.26 -18.40
N TYR A 432 -0.40 -4.12 -17.79
CA TYR A 432 -1.71 -3.65 -17.34
C TYR A 432 -2.19 -2.50 -18.23
N PRO A 433 -3.51 -2.24 -18.28
CA PRO A 433 -4.11 -1.17 -19.08
C PRO A 433 -3.82 0.20 -18.44
N VAL A 434 -2.57 0.64 -18.60
CA VAL A 434 -1.99 1.79 -17.90
C VAL A 434 -2.77 3.08 -18.10
N ASP A 435 -3.25 3.35 -19.32
CA ASP A 435 -3.99 4.58 -19.61
C ASP A 435 -5.28 4.66 -18.79
N ALA A 436 -5.98 3.52 -18.64
CA ALA A 436 -7.17 3.41 -17.81
C ALA A 436 -6.85 3.59 -16.32
N LEU A 437 -5.81 2.90 -15.83
CA LEU A 437 -5.43 2.96 -14.41
C LEU A 437 -4.96 4.37 -14.00
N LEU A 438 -4.15 5.03 -14.83
CA LEU A 438 -3.73 6.41 -14.60
C LEU A 438 -4.90 7.40 -14.74
N ALA A 439 -5.87 7.14 -15.62
CA ALA A 439 -7.07 7.96 -15.74
C ALA A 439 -7.97 7.86 -14.51
N ILE A 440 -8.18 6.65 -14.00
CA ILE A 440 -8.91 6.37 -12.74
C ILE A 440 -8.23 7.08 -11.58
N LEU A 441 -6.91 6.93 -11.45
CA LEU A 441 -6.14 7.57 -10.40
C LEU A 441 -6.26 9.09 -10.45
N ARG A 442 -6.18 9.71 -11.64
CA ARG A 442 -6.40 11.15 -11.83
C ARG A 442 -7.81 11.59 -11.46
N LEU A 443 -8.83 10.82 -11.85
CA LEU A 443 -10.21 11.16 -11.61
C LEU A 443 -10.53 11.14 -10.11
N GLU A 444 -10.17 10.04 -9.43
CA GLU A 444 -10.42 9.89 -8.00
C GLU A 444 -9.55 10.83 -7.16
N ALA A 445 -8.30 11.09 -7.56
CA ALA A 445 -7.47 12.15 -6.95
C ALA A 445 -8.09 13.54 -7.11
N SER A 446 -8.60 13.88 -8.29
CA SER A 446 -9.28 15.16 -8.49
C SER A 446 -10.53 15.29 -7.62
N ARG A 447 -11.31 14.21 -7.45
CA ARG A 447 -12.49 14.20 -6.58
C ARG A 447 -12.16 14.42 -5.11
N ALA A 448 -11.04 13.86 -4.67
CA ALA A 448 -10.54 14.02 -3.31
C ALA A 448 -9.70 15.30 -3.10
N ASN A 449 -9.49 16.10 -4.16
CA ASN A 449 -8.54 17.22 -4.15
C ASN A 449 -7.14 16.78 -3.65
N ALA A 450 -6.70 15.60 -4.09
CA ALA A 450 -5.50 14.93 -3.61
C ALA A 450 -4.34 14.99 -4.60
N TRP A 451 -3.13 14.92 -4.05
CA TRP A 451 -1.90 14.74 -4.81
C TRP A 451 -1.34 13.33 -4.61
N ILE A 452 -0.58 12.82 -5.58
CA ILE A 452 -0.15 11.42 -5.61
C ILE A 452 1.36 11.33 -5.71
N VAL A 453 1.94 10.47 -4.88
CA VAL A 453 3.33 10.02 -5.01
C VAL A 453 3.34 8.56 -5.45
N GLY A 454 4.08 8.26 -6.52
CA GLY A 454 4.35 6.90 -6.94
C GLY A 454 5.71 6.45 -6.45
N GLU A 455 5.75 5.32 -5.74
CA GLU A 455 7.00 4.64 -5.44
C GLU A 455 7.63 4.10 -6.73
N ASP A 456 8.71 4.75 -7.20
CA ASP A 456 9.40 4.44 -8.45
C ASP A 456 10.89 4.10 -8.24
N MET A 457 11.15 3.17 -7.31
CA MET A 457 12.47 2.59 -7.03
C MET A 457 12.56 1.14 -7.52
N GLY A 458 13.77 0.60 -7.53
CA GLY A 458 14.07 -0.73 -8.11
C GLY A 458 14.17 -0.70 -9.64
N THR A 459 13.74 -1.78 -10.29
CA THR A 459 13.83 -1.96 -11.75
C THR A 459 12.69 -1.24 -12.47
N VAL A 460 12.86 0.06 -12.69
CA VAL A 460 11.85 0.92 -13.31
C VAL A 460 11.92 0.84 -14.85
N PRO A 461 10.84 0.46 -15.54
CA PRO A 461 10.81 0.42 -17.01
C PRO A 461 11.04 1.79 -17.65
N SER A 462 11.60 1.80 -18.85
CA SER A 462 11.73 3.04 -19.63
C SER A 462 10.36 3.68 -19.87
N GLY A 463 10.30 5.01 -19.82
CA GLY A 463 9.05 5.75 -19.99
C GLY A 463 8.23 5.95 -18.71
N VAL A 464 8.24 5.03 -17.73
CA VAL A 464 7.39 5.12 -16.51
C VAL A 464 7.57 6.44 -15.78
N ARG A 465 8.81 6.82 -15.46
CA ARG A 465 9.10 8.10 -14.80
C ARG A 465 8.69 9.32 -15.62
N ARG A 466 8.71 9.21 -16.95
CA ARG A 466 8.24 10.29 -17.83
C ARG A 466 6.72 10.38 -17.77
N SER A 467 6.00 9.28 -17.95
CA SER A 467 4.53 9.26 -17.86
C SER A 467 4.01 9.74 -16.50
N MET A 468 4.69 9.39 -15.40
CA MET A 468 4.37 9.93 -14.07
C MET A 468 4.47 11.47 -14.04
N ARG A 469 5.60 12.02 -14.51
CA ARG A 469 5.79 13.48 -14.55
C ARG A 469 4.80 14.18 -15.48
N ASP A 470 4.49 13.59 -16.63
CA ASP A 470 3.62 14.16 -17.65
C ASP A 470 2.18 14.34 -17.14
N ILE A 471 1.77 13.60 -16.09
CA ILE A 471 0.48 13.76 -15.42
C ILE A 471 0.58 14.42 -14.03
N GLY A 472 1.75 14.92 -13.62
CA GLY A 472 1.95 15.56 -12.32
C GLY A 472 2.06 14.61 -11.12
N MET A 473 2.31 13.31 -11.32
CA MET A 473 2.59 12.37 -10.23
C MET A 473 4.01 12.59 -9.69
N LEU A 474 4.14 12.69 -8.37
CA LEU A 474 5.44 12.86 -7.70
C LEU A 474 6.19 11.52 -7.69
N ALA A 475 7.50 11.58 -7.92
CA ALA A 475 8.41 10.46 -7.67
C ALA A 475 8.65 10.26 -6.16
N ASN A 476 9.12 9.08 -5.76
CA ASN A 476 9.62 8.84 -4.41
C ASN A 476 11.14 8.60 -4.46
N ARG A 477 11.93 9.39 -3.73
CA ARG A 477 13.39 9.23 -3.67
C ARG A 477 13.88 9.10 -2.25
N SER A 478 14.82 8.18 -2.05
CA SER A 478 15.49 7.93 -0.78
C SER A 478 16.97 8.30 -0.87
N ALA A 479 17.44 9.03 0.14
CA ALA A 479 18.81 9.48 0.23
C ALA A 479 19.79 8.35 0.60
N SER A 480 19.26 7.18 0.97
CA SER A 480 19.99 5.92 1.09
C SER A 480 20.35 5.28 -0.26
N ARG A 481 19.73 5.71 -1.38
CA ARG A 481 20.03 5.15 -2.72
C ARG A 481 20.74 6.14 -3.63
N VAL A 482 20.34 7.41 -3.59
CA VAL A 482 20.85 8.46 -4.47
C VAL A 482 21.05 9.75 -3.69
N SER A 483 21.93 10.63 -4.14
CA SER A 483 22.17 11.90 -3.46
C SER A 483 20.91 12.77 -3.46
N PRO A 484 20.58 13.49 -2.35
CA PRO A 484 19.49 14.47 -2.34
C PRO A 484 19.58 15.54 -3.44
N ALA A 485 20.78 15.86 -3.92
CA ALA A 485 20.99 16.80 -5.02
C ALA A 485 20.48 16.28 -6.37
N GLU A 486 20.30 14.97 -6.52
CA GLU A 486 19.80 14.31 -7.73
C GLU A 486 18.28 14.08 -7.71
N PHE A 487 17.61 14.47 -6.62
CA PHE A 487 16.16 14.32 -6.54
C PHE A 487 15.50 15.23 -7.58
N PRO A 488 14.43 14.81 -8.27
CA PRO A 488 13.70 15.69 -9.17
C PRO A 488 12.83 16.68 -8.39
N VAL A 489 12.32 17.73 -9.06
CA VAL A 489 11.39 18.70 -8.44
C VAL A 489 10.07 18.02 -8.05
N LEU A 490 9.41 17.33 -8.98
CA LEU A 490 8.18 16.56 -8.71
C LEU A 490 8.52 15.29 -7.93
N CYS A 491 8.81 15.45 -6.64
CA CYS A 491 9.32 14.39 -5.78
C CYS A 491 8.87 14.58 -4.34
N VAL A 492 8.60 13.44 -3.68
CA VAL A 492 8.70 13.29 -2.23
C VAL A 492 10.09 12.71 -1.94
N GLY A 493 10.92 13.48 -1.25
CA GLY A 493 12.27 13.09 -0.84
C GLY A 493 12.31 12.63 0.61
N THR A 494 12.95 11.49 0.88
CA THR A 494 13.12 10.95 2.23
C THR A 494 14.58 10.63 2.53
N SER A 495 14.92 10.55 3.81
CA SER A 495 16.24 10.08 4.26
C SER A 495 16.45 8.62 3.91
N ALA A 496 15.51 7.79 4.35
CA ALA A 496 15.39 6.37 4.12
C ALA A 496 13.90 6.01 3.94
N THR A 497 13.61 4.73 3.75
CA THR A 497 12.25 4.17 3.78
C THR A 497 12.17 3.09 4.84
N HIS A 498 10.98 2.57 5.10
CA HIS A 498 10.76 1.53 6.12
C HIS A 498 11.45 0.20 5.83
N ASP A 499 11.85 -0.05 4.57
CA ASP A 499 12.62 -1.22 4.13
C ASP A 499 14.14 -1.05 4.24
N GLN A 500 14.59 0.18 4.50
CA GLN A 500 16.00 0.53 4.52
C GLN A 500 16.49 0.69 5.96
N ALA A 501 17.81 0.63 6.13
CA ALA A 501 18.44 0.89 7.41
C ALA A 501 18.06 2.29 7.90
N THR A 502 17.75 2.41 9.18
CA THR A 502 17.69 3.73 9.82
C THR A 502 19.08 4.34 9.84
N LEU A 503 19.17 5.67 9.91
CA LEU A 503 20.48 6.34 9.93
C LEU A 503 21.30 5.93 11.16
N ALA A 504 20.66 5.86 12.33
CA ALA A 504 21.33 5.39 13.55
C ALA A 504 21.74 3.91 13.43
N GLY A 505 20.90 3.06 12.83
CA GLY A 505 21.21 1.65 12.61
C GLY A 505 22.42 1.44 11.71
N LEU A 506 22.53 2.23 10.64
CA LEU A 506 23.66 2.23 9.72
C LEU A 506 24.94 2.75 10.38
N LEU A 507 24.87 3.91 11.05
CA LEU A 507 26.01 4.55 11.71
C LEU A 507 26.62 3.68 12.82
N THR A 508 25.78 3.05 13.65
CA THR A 508 26.27 2.21 14.75
C THR A 508 26.64 0.78 14.32
N GLY A 509 26.46 0.43 13.04
CA GLY A 509 26.66 -0.92 12.52
C GLY A 509 25.64 -1.95 13.03
N PHE A 510 24.60 -1.50 13.74
CA PHE A 510 23.54 -2.37 14.28
C PHE A 510 22.79 -3.08 13.14
N ASP A 511 22.53 -2.35 12.07
CA ASP A 511 21.86 -2.89 10.89
C ASP A 511 22.62 -4.07 10.26
N SER A 512 23.92 -3.89 10.05
CA SER A 512 24.82 -4.94 9.54
C SER A 512 24.89 -6.16 10.46
N GLU A 513 24.80 -5.97 11.78
CA GLU A 513 24.71 -7.07 12.74
C GLU A 513 23.40 -7.84 12.57
N GLN A 514 22.27 -7.14 12.44
CA GLN A 514 20.97 -7.78 12.25
C GLN A 514 20.89 -8.55 10.93
N LEU A 515 21.37 -7.98 9.82
CA LEU A 515 21.42 -8.65 8.52
C LEU A 515 22.25 -9.95 8.59
N ARG A 516 23.41 -9.93 9.26
CA ARG A 516 24.22 -11.14 9.48
C ARG A 516 23.51 -12.16 10.36
N ARG A 517 22.81 -11.72 11.41
CA ARG A 517 22.08 -12.58 12.33
C ARG A 517 20.97 -13.36 11.63
N VAL A 518 20.25 -12.72 10.71
CA VAL A 518 19.18 -13.36 9.93
C VAL A 518 19.70 -14.04 8.65
N GLY A 519 21.02 -14.07 8.44
CA GLY A 519 21.63 -14.71 7.26
C GLY A 519 21.37 -13.99 5.94
N LYS A 520 21.02 -12.71 5.96
CA LYS A 520 20.72 -11.94 4.74
C LYS A 520 22.02 -11.55 4.04
N GLU A 521 22.12 -11.88 2.75
CA GLU A 521 23.19 -11.39 1.88
C GLU A 521 23.03 -9.87 1.64
N ALA A 522 24.16 -9.17 1.61
CA ALA A 522 24.21 -7.73 1.34
C ALA A 522 25.56 -7.36 0.71
N ASP A 523 25.59 -6.28 -0.06
CA ASP A 523 26.84 -5.65 -0.48
C ASP A 523 27.44 -4.88 0.70
N TRP A 524 28.33 -5.55 1.43
CA TRP A 524 29.02 -4.95 2.58
C TRP A 524 29.89 -3.74 2.21
N GLY A 525 30.36 -3.67 0.96
CA GLY A 525 31.10 -2.53 0.46
C GLY A 525 30.21 -1.30 0.29
N GLU A 526 29.02 -1.47 -0.28
CA GLU A 526 28.00 -0.42 -0.40
C GLU A 526 27.49 0.05 0.97
N VAL A 527 27.24 -0.88 1.89
CA VAL A 527 26.82 -0.55 3.27
C VAL A 527 27.89 0.28 3.98
N GLU A 528 29.16 -0.14 3.92
CA GLU A 528 30.26 0.59 4.54
C GLU A 528 30.50 1.95 3.84
N HIS A 529 30.35 2.02 2.52
CA HIS A 529 30.42 3.28 1.78
C HIS A 529 29.33 4.25 2.25
N SER A 530 28.08 3.79 2.33
CA SER A 530 26.94 4.58 2.79
C SER A 530 27.12 5.09 4.21
N ARG A 531 27.69 4.26 5.09
CA ARG A 531 28.07 4.64 6.46
C ARG A 531 29.11 5.75 6.47
N ARG A 532 30.21 5.60 5.71
CA ARG A 532 31.28 6.62 5.63
C ARG A 532 30.79 7.96 5.07
N VAL A 533 29.89 7.93 4.09
CA VAL A 533 29.27 9.17 3.59
C VAL A 533 28.53 9.91 4.71
N LEU A 534 27.88 9.21 5.64
CA LEU A 534 27.24 9.83 6.80
C LEU A 534 28.24 10.32 7.86
N ASP A 535 29.31 9.56 8.12
CA ASP A 535 30.41 9.97 9.01
C ASP A 535 31.03 11.30 8.52
N ASP A 536 31.40 11.35 7.24
CA ASP A 536 32.02 12.53 6.61
C ASP A 536 31.12 13.77 6.66
N LEU A 537 29.81 13.58 6.50
CA LEU A 537 28.83 14.66 6.60
C LEU A 537 28.80 15.27 8.01
N SER A 538 29.02 14.45 9.03
CA SER A 538 28.74 14.75 10.44
C SER A 538 29.97 15.12 11.27
N GLY A 539 31.17 14.97 10.69
CA GLY A 539 32.42 15.22 11.39
C GLY A 539 32.72 14.19 12.48
N ILE A 540 32.12 13.00 12.39
CA ILE A 540 32.46 11.86 13.23
C ILE A 540 33.87 11.40 12.84
N ASP A 541 34.72 11.11 13.84
CA ASP A 541 36.05 10.55 13.59
C ASP A 541 35.89 9.20 12.85
N PRO A 542 36.41 9.07 11.61
CA PRO A 542 36.25 7.86 10.80
C PRO A 542 36.94 6.63 11.43
N HIS A 543 37.81 6.82 12.43
CA HIS A 543 38.47 5.75 13.16
C HIS A 543 37.74 5.36 14.45
N LYS A 544 36.71 6.10 14.87
CA LYS A 544 35.95 5.78 16.07
C LYS A 544 35.09 4.53 15.83
N PRO A 545 35.12 3.53 16.72
CA PRO A 545 34.29 2.34 16.57
C PRO A 545 32.78 2.68 16.56
N PRO A 546 31.98 2.09 15.66
CA PRO A 546 30.54 2.37 15.54
C PRO A 546 29.73 2.21 16.83
N HIS A 547 30.13 1.29 17.71
CA HIS A 547 29.45 1.02 18.99
C HIS A 547 29.78 2.05 20.10
N GLU A 548 30.76 2.92 19.88
CA GLU A 548 31.18 3.98 20.82
C GLU A 548 30.57 5.36 20.46
N LEU A 549 29.76 5.44 19.40
CA LEU A 549 29.08 6.67 19.01
C LEU A 549 28.07 7.10 20.09
N THR A 550 28.15 8.36 20.47
CA THR A 550 27.24 9.01 21.44
C THR A 550 25.96 9.45 20.75
N SER A 551 24.89 9.63 21.53
CA SER A 551 23.61 10.16 21.01
C SER A 551 23.77 11.54 20.36
N ASP A 552 24.68 12.38 20.87
CA ASP A 552 24.95 13.71 20.30
C ASP A 552 25.64 13.62 18.93
N GLU A 553 26.57 12.68 18.75
CA GLU A 553 27.22 12.42 17.45
C GLU A 553 26.20 11.91 16.43
N LEU A 554 25.35 10.95 16.83
CA LEU A 554 24.28 10.43 15.99
C LEU A 554 23.28 11.54 15.62
N GLY A 555 22.84 12.33 16.59
CA GLY A 555 21.93 13.46 16.39
C GLY A 555 22.48 14.46 15.36
N ARG A 556 23.76 14.85 15.46
CA ARG A 556 24.39 15.73 14.46
C ARG A 556 24.43 15.11 13.07
N ALA A 557 24.75 13.82 12.95
CA ALA A 557 24.80 13.14 11.66
C ALA A 557 23.42 13.04 10.99
N VAL A 558 22.42 12.67 11.77
CA VAL A 558 21.02 12.59 11.33
C VAL A 558 20.51 13.96 10.93
N LEU A 559 20.76 15.00 11.72
CA LEU A 559 20.39 16.37 11.40
C LEU A 559 21.04 16.83 10.10
N ARG A 560 22.32 16.51 9.89
CA ARG A 560 23.03 16.88 8.66
C ARG A 560 22.42 16.24 7.43
N ARG A 561 21.97 14.98 7.52
CA ARG A 561 21.22 14.34 6.43
C ARG A 561 19.94 15.11 6.13
N HIS A 562 19.19 15.53 7.15
CA HIS A 562 17.96 16.30 6.97
C HIS A 562 18.21 17.71 6.41
N GLN A 563 19.32 18.36 6.75
CA GLN A 563 19.74 19.61 6.10
C GLN A 563 19.97 19.43 4.59
N ARG A 564 20.63 18.34 4.19
CA ARG A 564 20.83 18.01 2.76
C ARG A 564 19.52 17.73 2.03
N LEU A 565 18.57 17.08 2.71
CA LEU A 565 17.22 16.88 2.17
C LEU A 565 16.46 18.20 2.01
N ALA A 566 16.56 19.08 3.00
CA ALA A 566 15.93 20.41 2.96
C ALA A 566 16.46 21.27 1.79
N ASP A 567 17.73 21.06 1.41
CA ASP A 567 18.37 21.70 0.25
C ASP A 567 18.02 21.03 -1.09
N SER A 568 17.34 19.87 -1.09
CA SER A 568 16.94 19.18 -2.32
C SER A 568 15.88 19.99 -3.09
N PRO A 569 15.78 19.81 -4.41
CA PRO A 569 14.77 20.50 -5.23
C PRO A 569 13.36 19.91 -5.07
N SER A 570 13.21 18.82 -4.31
CA SER A 570 11.93 18.13 -4.09
C SER A 570 10.84 19.09 -3.61
N LEU A 571 9.61 18.90 -4.11
CA LEU A 571 8.45 19.62 -3.61
C LEU A 571 8.16 19.27 -2.15
N VAL A 572 8.24 17.99 -1.77
CA VAL A 572 7.97 17.58 -0.39
C VAL A 572 9.18 16.82 0.16
N VAL A 573 9.59 17.13 1.38
CA VAL A 573 10.58 16.36 2.13
C VAL A 573 9.90 15.75 3.35
N LEU A 574 10.10 14.45 3.58
CA LEU A 574 9.60 13.79 4.79
C LEU A 574 10.76 13.50 5.75
N ALA A 575 10.62 13.99 6.98
CA ALA A 575 11.47 13.64 8.11
C ALA A 575 10.92 12.39 8.79
N SER A 576 11.80 11.45 9.16
CA SER A 576 11.39 10.22 9.83
C SER A 576 11.34 10.39 11.35
N LEU A 577 10.27 9.88 11.99
CA LEU A 577 10.23 9.84 13.46
C LEU A 577 11.18 8.79 14.05
N ASP A 578 11.54 7.75 13.30
CA ASP A 578 12.63 6.84 13.69
C ASP A 578 13.96 7.58 13.77
N ASP A 579 14.22 8.50 12.83
CA ASP A 579 15.44 9.34 12.84
C ASP A 579 15.40 10.36 13.99
N ALA A 580 14.25 10.98 14.26
CA ALA A 580 14.09 11.91 15.39
C ALA A 580 14.30 11.24 16.76
N ALA A 581 13.99 9.95 16.86
CA ALA A 581 14.19 9.13 18.06
C ALA A 581 15.49 8.29 18.02
N LEU A 582 16.37 8.52 17.03
CA LEU A 582 17.63 7.79 16.85
C LEU A 582 17.47 6.25 16.91
N VAL A 583 16.37 5.74 16.35
CA VAL A 583 16.04 4.32 16.37
C VAL A 583 17.07 3.55 15.54
N ARG A 584 17.71 2.55 16.14
CA ARG A 584 18.70 1.69 15.47
C ARG A 584 18.08 0.56 14.65
N ALA A 585 16.92 0.06 15.09
CA ALA A 585 16.22 -1.04 14.45
C ALA A 585 15.40 -0.53 13.27
N ARG A 586 15.48 -1.20 12.11
CA ARG A 586 14.60 -0.89 10.99
C ARG A 586 13.20 -1.48 11.21
N PRO A 587 12.15 -0.88 10.63
CA PRO A 587 10.81 -1.46 10.68
C PRO A 587 10.69 -2.84 10.02
N ASN A 588 11.41 -3.05 8.91
CA ASN A 588 11.31 -4.27 8.09
C ASN A 588 12.65 -4.65 7.44
N ILE A 589 13.02 -5.93 7.46
CA ILE A 589 14.06 -6.52 6.60
C ILE A 589 13.36 -7.28 5.46
N PRO A 590 13.37 -6.76 4.22
CA PRO A 590 12.73 -7.42 3.08
C PRO A 590 13.19 -8.86 2.86
N GLY A 591 12.22 -9.74 2.60
CA GLY A 591 12.46 -11.18 2.37
C GLY A 591 12.83 -11.97 3.62
N THR A 592 12.35 -11.57 4.80
CA THR A 592 12.48 -12.35 6.04
C THR A 592 11.11 -12.59 6.67
N VAL A 593 10.90 -13.79 7.21
CA VAL A 593 9.65 -14.19 7.89
C VAL A 593 10.03 -14.89 9.21
N GLY A 594 9.66 -14.30 10.35
CA GLY A 594 9.94 -14.87 11.68
C GLY A 594 11.37 -14.65 12.22
N ASP A 595 12.38 -14.49 11.37
CA ASP A 595 13.78 -14.29 11.79
C ASP A 595 14.06 -12.89 12.38
N TYR A 596 13.26 -11.91 11.97
CA TYR A 596 13.27 -10.54 12.48
C TYR A 596 11.84 -10.13 12.86
N PRO A 597 11.63 -9.32 13.92
CA PRO A 597 10.31 -8.84 14.31
C PRO A 597 9.82 -7.71 13.38
N ASN A 598 9.71 -8.02 12.08
CA ASN A 598 9.21 -7.10 11.06
C ASN A 598 7.86 -6.52 11.49
N TRP A 599 7.71 -5.21 11.38
CA TRP A 599 6.47 -4.49 11.69
C TRP A 599 6.00 -4.60 13.15
N CYS A 600 6.85 -5.06 14.06
CA CYS A 600 6.50 -5.32 15.46
C CYS A 600 7.28 -4.45 16.44
N ILE A 601 8.02 -3.46 15.97
CA ILE A 601 8.86 -2.61 16.81
C ILE A 601 8.22 -1.24 16.95
N ALA A 602 7.82 -0.86 18.16
CA ALA A 602 7.35 0.47 18.47
C ALA A 602 8.50 1.48 18.59
N LEU A 603 8.18 2.77 18.45
CA LEU A 603 9.09 3.85 18.80
C LEU A 603 9.49 3.73 20.29
N PRO A 604 10.72 4.17 20.65
CA PRO A 604 11.28 3.93 21.99
C PRO A 604 10.56 4.72 23.09
N GLU A 605 9.92 5.84 22.74
CA GLU A 605 9.23 6.75 23.64
C GLU A 605 7.84 7.09 23.06
N PRO A 606 6.91 7.64 23.87
CA PRO A 606 5.67 8.18 23.37
C PRO A 606 5.91 9.18 22.24
N VAL A 607 5.11 9.09 21.19
CA VAL A 607 5.40 9.82 19.96
C VAL A 607 5.24 11.34 20.11
N ASP A 608 4.34 11.76 21.00
CA ASP A 608 4.19 13.14 21.43
C ASP A 608 5.43 13.67 22.17
N GLU A 609 6.11 12.82 22.95
CA GLU A 609 7.38 13.17 23.61
C GLU A 609 8.53 13.26 22.59
N ILE A 610 8.62 12.31 21.64
CA ILE A 610 9.61 12.35 20.55
C ILE A 610 9.48 13.63 19.74
N MET A 611 8.25 13.99 19.34
CA MET A 611 8.00 15.21 18.58
C MET A 611 8.31 16.47 19.39
N ALA A 612 8.15 16.45 20.72
CA ALA A 612 8.54 17.56 21.59
C ALA A 612 10.06 17.62 21.87
N GLY A 613 10.82 16.60 21.49
CA GLY A 613 12.26 16.49 21.71
C GLY A 613 13.08 17.51 20.93
N SER A 614 14.31 17.78 21.39
CA SER A 614 15.21 18.78 20.80
C SER A 614 15.53 18.48 19.34
N LEU A 615 15.85 17.23 18.99
CA LEU A 615 16.22 16.84 17.63
C LEU A 615 15.03 17.00 16.66
N ALA A 616 13.81 16.68 17.08
CA ALA A 616 12.60 16.93 16.29
C ALA A 616 12.39 18.43 16.06
N GLY A 617 12.61 19.27 17.09
CA GLY A 617 12.60 20.72 16.96
C GLY A 617 13.64 21.26 15.97
N GLU A 618 14.85 20.70 15.96
CA GLU A 618 15.90 21.06 15.00
C GLU A 618 15.56 20.64 13.56
N PHE A 619 14.90 19.50 13.36
CA PHE A 619 14.38 19.11 12.04
C PHE A 619 13.32 20.10 11.56
N ALA A 620 12.34 20.40 12.41
CA ALA A 620 11.28 21.34 12.08
C ALA A 620 11.85 22.72 11.75
N ALA A 621 12.79 23.24 12.55
CA ALA A 621 13.44 24.52 12.28
C ALA A 621 14.20 24.52 10.94
N THR A 622 14.97 23.45 10.68
CA THR A 622 15.73 23.27 9.43
C THR A 622 14.83 23.25 8.20
N LEU A 623 13.75 22.46 8.25
CA LEU A 623 12.84 22.26 7.13
C LEU A 623 11.94 23.48 6.90
N ASN A 624 11.48 24.14 7.96
CA ASN A 624 10.73 25.40 7.86
C ASN A 624 11.58 26.53 7.25
N ALA A 625 12.87 26.63 7.59
CA ALA A 625 13.74 27.68 7.09
C ALA A 625 13.97 27.61 5.56
N ARG A 626 13.73 26.44 4.97
CA ARG A 626 13.99 26.19 3.56
C ARG A 626 12.74 26.22 2.69
N ARG A 627 11.53 26.24 3.25
CA ARG A 627 10.25 26.02 2.55
C ARG A 627 10.07 26.85 1.28
#